data_AF-A0A953YZE3-F1
#
_entry.id   AF-A0A953YZE3-F1
#
_cell.length_a   1.000
_cell.length_b   1.000
_cell.length_c   1.000
_cell.angle_alpha   90.00
_cell.angle_beta   90.00
_cell.angle_gamma   90.00
#
_symmetry.space_group_name_H-M   'P 1'
#
loop_
_entity.id
_entity.type
_entity.pdbx_description
1 polymer ?
#
loop_
_entity_poly.entity_id
_entity_poly.type
_entity_poly.pdbx_seq_one_letter_code
_entity_poly.pdbx_strand_id
1 'polypeptide(L)'
;MDTPLHFRHNLRLLWLAMFISKVGDQLFAVAGGFMVMMLADPLTREAPTELGVFEMVHALPALLVGPFLGVLVDRFRRRRVMVVADLCRALLLLAIPAAHALGVLDWWVLCGIAFGVFAVTSAFAP
;
A
#
# COMPACT_ATOMS: atom_id res chain seq x y z
N MET A 1 13.52 24.46 -31.34
CA MET A 1 13.47 23.98 -29.93
C MET A 1 12.32 23.01 -29.87
N ASP A 2 12.57 21.77 -30.26
CA ASP A 2 11.52 20.87 -30.72
C ASP A 2 11.34 19.83 -29.61
N THR A 3 10.57 20.20 -28.58
CA THR A 3 10.28 19.28 -27.48
C THR A 3 9.48 18.09 -28.03
N PRO A 4 9.98 16.85 -27.93
CA PRO A 4 9.43 15.75 -28.69
C PRO A 4 8.13 15.25 -28.02
N LEU A 5 7.02 15.21 -28.78
CA LEU A 5 5.63 15.01 -28.31
C LEU A 5 5.43 13.73 -27.45
N HIS A 6 6.26 12.72 -27.64
CA HIS A 6 6.22 11.44 -26.91
C HIS A 6 6.41 11.62 -25.39
N PHE A 7 7.11 12.68 -24.95
CA PHE A 7 7.30 12.96 -23.52
C PHE A 7 5.98 13.40 -22.85
N ARG A 8 5.13 14.18 -23.56
CA ARG A 8 3.85 14.66 -23.02
C ARG A 8 2.83 13.54 -22.82
N HIS A 9 2.80 12.57 -23.72
CA HIS A 9 1.90 11.42 -23.60
C HIS A 9 2.29 10.51 -22.42
N ASN A 10 3.60 10.25 -22.26
CA ASN A 10 4.11 9.49 -21.12
C ASN A 10 3.90 10.20 -19.78
N LEU A 11 4.00 11.54 -19.73
CA LEU A 11 3.70 12.29 -18.52
C LEU A 11 2.23 12.19 -18.13
N ARG A 12 1.30 12.31 -19.09
CA ARG A 12 -0.14 12.16 -18.81
C ARG A 12 -0.49 10.78 -18.27
N LEU A 13 0.08 9.72 -18.88
CA LEU A 13 -0.11 8.35 -18.42
C LEU A 13 0.48 8.13 -17.02
N LEU A 14 1.68 8.63 -16.77
CA LEU A 14 2.31 8.56 -15.44
C LEU A 14 1.48 9.31 -14.39
N TRP A 15 0.98 10.50 -14.72
CA TRP A 15 0.19 11.32 -13.81
C TRP A 15 -1.14 10.66 -13.48
N LEU A 16 -1.83 10.09 -14.47
CA LEU A 16 -3.04 9.30 -14.26
C LEU A 16 -2.77 8.06 -13.41
N ALA A 17 -1.69 7.32 -13.69
CA ALA A 17 -1.32 6.15 -12.90
C ALA A 17 -1.02 6.51 -11.43
N MET A 18 -0.29 7.60 -11.20
CA MET A 18 -0.02 8.12 -9.85
C MET A 18 -1.30 8.57 -9.15
N PHE A 19 -2.19 9.27 -9.86
CA PHE A 19 -3.46 9.72 -9.32
C PHE A 19 -4.32 8.54 -8.88
N ILE A 20 -4.51 7.55 -9.76
CA ILE A 20 -5.27 6.33 -9.46
C ILE A 20 -4.65 5.57 -8.28
N SER A 21 -3.32 5.44 -8.25
CA SER A 21 -2.62 4.76 -7.17
C SER A 21 -2.81 5.46 -5.82
N LYS A 22 -2.69 6.80 -5.78
CA LYS A 22 -2.86 7.59 -4.56
C LYS A 22 -4.30 7.57 -4.05
N VAL A 23 -5.28 7.63 -4.97
CA VAL A 23 -6.68 7.46 -4.61
C VAL A 23 -6.92 6.06 -4.04
N GLY A 24 -6.36 5.02 -4.67
CA GLY A 24 -6.42 3.65 -4.18
C GLY A 24 -5.81 3.47 -2.79
N ASP A 25 -4.64 4.06 -2.54
CA ASP A 25 -3.99 4.06 -1.22
C ASP A 25 -4.87 4.71 -0.15
N GLN A 26 -5.49 5.85 -0.46
CA GLN A 26 -6.35 6.54 0.48
C GLN A 26 -7.63 5.75 0.77
N LEU A 27 -8.22 5.15 -0.26
CA LEU A 27 -9.38 4.27 -0.10
C LEU A 27 -9.01 3.05 0.75
N PHE A 28 -7.82 2.47 0.55
CA PHE A 28 -7.33 1.35 1.33
C PHE A 28 -7.13 1.73 2.81
N ALA A 29 -6.54 2.90 3.09
CA ALA A 29 -6.35 3.37 4.46
C ALA A 29 -7.70 3.53 5.19
N VAL A 30 -8.68 4.18 4.55
CA VAL A 30 -10.02 4.38 5.13
C VAL A 30 -10.74 3.04 5.30
N ALA A 31 -10.79 2.22 4.26
CA ALA A 31 -11.47 0.92 4.30
C ALA A 31 -10.81 -0.03 5.30
N GLY A 32 -9.48 -0.05 5.37
CA GLY A 32 -8.71 -0.84 6.33
C GLY A 32 -9.03 -0.45 7.76
N GLY A 33 -9.09 0.85 8.08
CA GLY A 33 -9.52 1.32 9.40
C GLY A 33 -10.93 0.85 9.77
N PHE A 34 -11.90 1.01 8.86
CA PHE A 34 -13.26 0.49 9.09
C PHE A 34 -13.28 -1.04 9.29
N MET A 35 -12.44 -1.76 8.54
CA MET A 35 -12.37 -3.21 8.61
C MET A 35 -11.76 -3.69 9.92
N VAL A 36 -10.76 -2.99 10.47
CA VAL A 36 -10.26 -3.22 11.83
C VAL A 36 -11.39 -3.08 12.84
N MET A 37 -12.21 -2.00 12.76
CA MET A 37 -13.34 -1.84 13.68
C MET A 37 -14.39 -2.95 13.58
N MET A 38 -14.59 -3.52 12.38
CA MET A 38 -15.53 -4.62 12.16
C MET A 38 -14.98 -5.97 12.63
N LEU A 39 -13.66 -6.17 12.56
CA LEU A 39 -12.98 -7.39 13.00
C LEU A 39 -12.62 -7.36 14.50
N ALA A 40 -12.60 -6.18 15.11
CA ALA A 40 -12.33 -5.99 16.53
C ALA A 40 -13.29 -6.80 17.40
N ASP A 41 -12.75 -7.44 18.44
CA ASP A 41 -13.57 -8.25 19.35
C ASP A 41 -14.50 -7.33 20.17
N PRO A 42 -15.84 -7.50 20.05
CA PRO A 42 -16.80 -6.69 20.81
C PRO A 42 -16.68 -6.88 22.33
N LEU A 43 -16.06 -7.98 22.80
CA LEU A 43 -15.89 -8.28 24.22
C LEU A 43 -14.71 -7.51 24.85
N THR A 44 -13.64 -7.27 24.10
CA THR A 44 -12.43 -6.59 24.61
C THR A 44 -12.59 -5.07 24.65
N ARG A 45 -13.48 -4.50 23.82
CA ARG A 45 -13.64 -3.03 23.64
C ARG A 45 -12.33 -2.30 23.31
N GLU A 46 -11.38 -2.99 22.68
CA GLU A 46 -10.06 -2.44 22.33
C GLU A 46 -9.99 -1.86 20.91
N ALA A 47 -11.11 -1.81 20.17
CA ALA A 47 -11.18 -1.29 18.80
C ALA A 47 -10.47 0.07 18.58
N PRO A 48 -10.54 1.07 19.49
CA PRO A 48 -9.77 2.32 19.32
C PRO A 48 -8.25 2.11 19.39
N THR A 49 -7.78 1.19 20.22
CA THR A 49 -6.36 0.84 20.36
C THR A 49 -5.88 0.08 19.13
N GLU A 50 -6.66 -0.88 18.64
CA GLU A 50 -6.37 -1.66 17.43
C GLU A 50 -6.29 -0.76 16.19
N LEU A 51 -7.21 0.21 16.06
CA LEU A 51 -7.13 1.27 15.05
C LEU A 51 -5.83 2.07 15.16
N GLY A 52 -5.44 2.47 16.37
CA GLY A 52 -4.18 3.18 16.60
C GLY A 52 -2.96 2.35 16.19
N VAL A 53 -2.98 1.04 16.46
CA VAL A 53 -1.94 0.10 16.03
C VAL A 53 -1.91 -0.01 14.50
N PHE A 54 -3.08 -0.10 13.85
CA PHE A 54 -3.17 -0.15 12.39
C PHE A 54 -2.59 1.10 11.71
N GLU A 55 -2.88 2.29 12.23
CA GLU A 55 -2.26 3.54 11.76
C GLU A 55 -0.74 3.56 12.00
N MET A 56 -0.28 2.95 13.09
CA MET A 56 1.16 2.79 13.34
C MET A 56 1.82 1.88 12.29
N VAL A 57 1.14 0.79 11.93
CA VAL A 57 1.56 -0.14 10.86
C VAL A 57 1.62 0.54 9.50
N HIS A 58 0.84 1.60 9.27
CA HIS A 58 0.93 2.41 8.06
C HIS A 58 2.22 3.26 8.02
N ALA A 59 2.63 3.86 9.14
CA ALA A 59 3.82 4.71 9.20
C ALA A 59 5.14 3.92 9.31
N LEU A 60 5.13 2.78 10.00
CA LEU A 60 6.34 2.00 10.33
C LEU A 60 7.21 1.60 9.12
N PRO A 61 6.64 1.10 8.00
CA PRO A 61 7.44 0.63 6.87
C PRO A 61 8.24 1.74 6.20
N ALA A 62 7.71 2.97 6.17
CA ALA A 62 8.44 4.11 5.63
C ALA A 62 9.72 4.39 6.42
N LEU A 63 9.69 4.21 7.73
CA LEU A 63 10.85 4.40 8.60
C LEU A 63 11.84 3.24 8.50
N LEU A 64 11.35 1.99 8.52
CA LEU A 64 12.21 0.81 8.62
C LEU A 64 12.69 0.30 7.26
N VAL A 65 11.83 0.30 6.25
CA VAL A 65 12.05 -0.36 4.96
C VAL A 65 12.38 0.64 3.86
N GLY A 66 11.85 1.87 3.96
CA GLY A 66 12.08 2.97 3.03
C GLY A 66 13.56 3.19 2.65
N PRO A 67 14.50 3.31 3.61
CA PRO A 67 15.92 3.52 3.31
C PRO A 67 16.55 2.39 2.47
N PHE A 68 16.19 1.15 2.75
CA PHE A 68 16.73 -0.01 2.03
C PHE A 68 16.13 -0.15 0.64
N LEU A 69 14.81 0.06 0.52
CA LEU A 69 14.11 0.00 -0.75
C LEU A 69 14.52 1.14 -1.68
N GLY A 70 14.78 2.35 -1.16
CA GLY A 70 15.28 3.48 -1.95
C GLY A 70 16.60 3.15 -2.65
N VAL A 71 17.56 2.57 -1.92
CA VAL A 71 18.85 2.12 -2.49
C VAL A 71 18.66 1.06 -3.57
N LEU A 72 17.69 0.16 -3.39
CA LEU A 72 17.36 -0.86 -4.38
C LEU A 72 16.74 -0.23 -5.65
N VAL A 73 15.81 0.70 -5.49
CA VAL A 73 15.14 1.42 -6.59
C VAL A 73 16.16 2.18 -7.43
N ASP A 74 17.18 2.77 -6.81
CA ASP A 74 18.24 3.51 -7.50
C ASP A 74 19.17 2.62 -8.33
N ARG A 75 19.34 1.35 -7.96
CA ARG A 75 20.18 0.39 -8.69
C ARG A 75 19.50 -0.22 -9.91
N PHE A 76 18.17 -0.24 -9.96
CA PHE A 76 17.42 -0.88 -11.02
C PHE A 76 16.73 0.12 -11.94
N ARG A 77 16.29 -0.34 -13.12
CA ARG A 77 15.51 0.50 -14.04
C ARG A 77 14.18 0.87 -13.38
N ARG A 78 13.99 2.15 -13.03
CA ARG A 78 12.77 2.71 -12.39
C ARG A 78 11.45 2.13 -12.92
N ARG A 79 11.31 2.02 -14.25
CA ARG A 79 10.09 1.47 -14.87
C ARG A 79 9.80 0.02 -14.47
N ARG A 80 10.81 -0.85 -14.35
CA ARG A 80 10.60 -2.25 -13.92
C ARG A 80 10.23 -2.33 -12.45
N VAL A 81 10.89 -1.52 -11.62
CA VAL A 81 10.65 -1.48 -10.17
C VAL A 81 9.20 -1.05 -9.89
N MET A 82 8.71 -0.03 -10.59
CA MET A 82 7.33 0.45 -10.48
C MET A 82 6.32 -0.65 -10.84
N VAL A 83 6.52 -1.34 -11.97
CA VAL A 83 5.62 -2.44 -12.39
C VAL A 83 5.61 -3.60 -11.41
N VAL A 84 6.78 -4.02 -10.92
CA VAL A 84 6.87 -5.12 -9.93
C VAL A 84 6.20 -4.72 -8.62
N ALA A 85 6.41 -3.49 -8.16
CA ALA A 85 5.78 -2.98 -6.95
C ALA A 85 4.24 -2.94 -7.06
N ASP A 86 3.71 -2.43 -8.17
CA ASP A 86 2.26 -2.38 -8.39
C ASP A 86 1.65 -3.78 -8.47
N LEU A 87 2.35 -4.75 -9.07
CA LEU A 87 1.94 -6.17 -9.07
C LEU A 87 1.95 -6.77 -7.66
N CYS A 88 3.00 -6.53 -6.87
CA CYS A 88 3.06 -6.97 -5.48
C CYS A 88 1.92 -6.38 -4.65
N ARG A 89 1.63 -5.08 -4.81
CA ARG A 89 0.52 -4.41 -4.14
C ARG A 89 -0.82 -5.00 -4.53
N ALA A 90 -1.05 -5.23 -5.83
CA ALA A 90 -2.27 -5.86 -6.31
C ALA A 90 -2.47 -7.26 -5.70
N LEU A 91 -1.40 -8.06 -5.64
CA LEU A 91 -1.46 -9.40 -5.06
C LEU A 91 -1.73 -9.39 -3.55
N LEU A 92 -1.11 -8.46 -2.81
CA LEU A 92 -1.37 -8.28 -1.38
C LEU A 92 -2.82 -7.83 -1.12
N LEU A 93 -3.34 -6.89 -1.91
CA LEU A 93 -4.73 -6.44 -1.79
C LEU A 93 -5.73 -7.58 -2.11
N LEU A 94 -5.42 -8.44 -3.09
CA LEU A 94 -6.23 -9.63 -3.39
C LEU A 94 -6.18 -10.69 -2.29
N ALA A 95 -5.14 -10.69 -1.43
CA ALA A 95 -5.06 -11.60 -0.31
C ALA A 95 -6.15 -11.32 0.75
N ILE A 96 -6.65 -10.09 0.86
CA ILE A 96 -7.69 -9.70 1.81
C ILE A 96 -9.04 -10.42 1.54
N PRO A 97 -9.65 -10.30 0.35
CA PRO A 97 -10.88 -11.03 0.05
C PRO A 97 -10.65 -12.55 0.03
N ALA A 98 -9.46 -13.03 -0.35
CA ALA A 98 -9.12 -14.44 -0.27
C ALA A 98 -9.10 -14.95 1.18
N ALA A 99 -8.46 -14.22 2.10
CA ALA A 99 -8.45 -14.55 3.52
C ALA A 99 -9.86 -14.50 4.12
N HIS A 100 -10.68 -13.52 3.70
CA HIS A 100 -12.09 -13.43 4.11
C HIS A 100 -12.88 -14.66 3.63
N ALA A 101 -12.74 -15.05 2.36
CA ALA A 101 -13.42 -16.21 1.80
C ALA A 101 -13.01 -17.54 2.46
N LEU A 102 -11.77 -17.63 2.95
CA LEU A 102 -11.25 -18.78 3.69
C LEU A 102 -11.62 -18.76 5.19
N GLY A 103 -12.23 -17.68 5.69
CA GLY A 103 -12.59 -17.54 7.10
C GLY A 103 -11.39 -17.38 8.05
N VAL A 104 -10.21 -17.08 7.52
CA VAL A 104 -8.96 -16.90 8.29
C VAL A 104 -8.59 -15.43 8.48
N LEU A 105 -9.42 -14.52 8.00
CA LEU A 105 -9.21 -13.09 8.10
C LEU A 105 -9.47 -12.63 9.54
N ASP A 106 -8.39 -12.35 10.24
CA ASP A 106 -8.36 -11.65 11.52
C ASP A 106 -7.69 -10.28 11.36
N TRP A 107 -7.86 -9.37 12.32
CA TRP A 107 -7.25 -8.04 12.29
C TRP A 107 -5.72 -8.11 12.26
N TRP A 108 -5.10 -9.14 12.86
CA TRP A 108 -3.66 -9.41 12.73
C TRP A 108 -3.25 -9.71 11.28
N VAL A 109 -4.06 -10.51 10.57
CA VAL A 109 -3.82 -10.83 9.16
C VAL A 109 -3.97 -9.58 8.30
N LEU A 110 -5.00 -8.77 8.58
CA LEU A 110 -5.20 -7.48 7.94
C LEU A 110 -4.01 -6.53 8.16
N CYS A 111 -3.51 -6.41 9.39
CA CYS A 111 -2.31 -5.65 9.73
C CYS A 111 -1.07 -6.15 8.97
N GLY A 112 -0.87 -7.46 8.88
CA GLY A 112 0.25 -8.05 8.13
C GLY A 112 0.20 -7.71 6.64
N ILE A 113 -0.99 -7.81 6.02
CA ILE A 113 -1.19 -7.46 4.62
C ILE A 113 -0.98 -5.94 4.42
N ALA A 114 -1.56 -5.11 5.28
CA ALA A 114 -1.42 -3.66 5.24
C ALA A 114 0.05 -3.23 5.36
N PHE A 115 0.81 -3.81 6.30
CA PHE A 115 2.25 -3.59 6.44
C PHE A 115 2.98 -3.87 5.12
N GLY A 116 2.68 -4.99 4.48
CA GLY A 116 3.26 -5.35 3.19
C GLY A 116 2.95 -4.33 2.09
N VAL A 117 1.69 -3.89 2.00
CA VAL A 117 1.27 -2.87 1.02
C VAL A 117 2.03 -1.57 1.25
N PHE A 118 2.08 -1.09 2.50
CA PHE A 118 2.74 0.17 2.85
C PHE A 118 4.27 0.08 2.74
N ALA A 119 4.87 -1.08 3.01
CA ALA A 119 6.28 -1.33 2.76
C ALA A 119 6.61 -1.16 1.27
N VAL A 120 5.81 -1.73 0.39
CA VAL A 120 6.01 -1.57 -1.06
C VAL A 120 5.80 -0.13 -1.51
N THR A 121 4.79 0.56 -0.96
CA THR A 121 4.53 1.98 -1.24
C THR A 121 5.68 2.88 -0.77
N SER A 122 6.33 2.55 0.35
CA SER A 122 7.43 3.34 0.91
C SER A 122 8.65 3.46 -0.02
N ALA A 123 8.83 2.52 -0.95
CA ALA A 123 9.88 2.59 -1.97
C ALA A 123 9.75 3.79 -2.93
N PHE A 124 8.57 4.39 -2.98
CA PHE A 124 8.24 5.52 -3.85
C PHE A 124 7.74 6.74 -3.07
N ALA A 125 7.86 6.72 -1.74
CA ALA A 125 7.61 7.89 -0.93
C ALA A 125 8.66 8.98 -1.29
N PRO A 126 8.24 10.25 -1.46
CA PRO A 126 9.14 11.34 -1.78
C PRO A 126 10.09 11.68 -0.63
#